data_AF-A0A3T0EB15-F1
#
_entry.id   AF-A0A3T0EB15-F1
#
_cell.length_a   1.000
_cell.length_b   1.000
_cell.length_c   1.000
_cell.angle_alpha   90.00
_cell.angle_beta   90.00
_cell.angle_gamma   90.00
#
_symmetry.space_group_name_H-M   'P 1'
#
loop_
_entity.id
_entity.type
_entity.pdbx_description
1 polymer ?
#
loop_
_entity_poly.entity_id
_entity_poly.type
_entity_poly.pdbx_seq_one_letter_code
_entity_poly.pdbx_strand_id
1 'polypeptide(L)'
;MTADDGSGERLEIAGYASVFDIEDYSGDIIRRGAFADSLATRGAGGIRMLFQHDAEEPVGVWDEIYEDERGLFVRGHLTGTTPRSAATAALIREGAVDGLSIGFRAVSETVRPSGGGRILTEVDLWEISIVTFPMADGARLDIVPPAAPAAEPVEAFLDTVLA
;
A
#
# COMPACT_ATOMS: atom_id res chain seq x y z
N MET A 1 -30.35 2.39 15.15
CA MET A 1 -29.34 1.66 15.94
C MET A 1 -29.26 0.27 15.32
N THR A 2 -28.51 0.16 14.23
CA THR A 2 -28.27 -1.12 13.55
C THR A 2 -27.24 -1.88 14.36
N ALA A 3 -27.53 -3.17 14.60
CA ALA A 3 -26.66 -4.06 15.34
C ALA A 3 -25.32 -4.18 14.62
N ASP A 4 -24.25 -3.87 15.34
CA ASP A 4 -22.89 -4.27 15.03
C ASP A 4 -22.82 -5.79 15.20
N ASP A 5 -22.66 -6.53 14.11
CA ASP A 5 -22.55 -7.99 14.09
C ASP A 5 -21.13 -8.46 14.44
N GLY A 6 -20.23 -7.54 14.81
CA GLY A 6 -18.85 -7.85 15.15
C GLY A 6 -18.03 -8.36 13.97
N SER A 7 -18.50 -8.18 12.72
CA SER A 7 -17.80 -8.66 11.53
C SER A 7 -16.60 -7.82 11.12
N GLY A 8 -16.36 -6.65 11.75
CA GLY A 8 -15.21 -5.80 11.47
C GLY A 8 -15.08 -5.55 9.97
N GLU A 9 -16.03 -4.84 9.38
CA GLU A 9 -16.18 -4.72 7.93
C GLU A 9 -14.85 -4.35 7.24
N ARG A 10 -14.39 -5.27 6.38
CA ARG A 10 -13.24 -5.13 5.47
C ARG A 10 -13.26 -3.75 4.84
N LEU A 11 -12.18 -2.99 4.99
CA LEU A 11 -12.06 -1.64 4.41
C LEU A 11 -11.09 -1.66 3.25
N GLU A 12 -11.59 -1.27 2.08
CA GLU A 12 -10.83 -1.21 0.83
C GLU A 12 -10.20 0.17 0.68
N ILE A 13 -8.89 0.20 0.44
CA ILE A 13 -8.10 1.42 0.32
C ILE A 13 -7.23 1.36 -0.93
N ALA A 14 -6.97 2.53 -1.51
CA ALA A 14 -5.98 2.68 -2.57
C ALA A 14 -5.32 4.05 -2.50
N GLY A 15 -4.14 4.17 -3.10
CA GLY A 15 -3.42 5.44 -3.10
C GLY A 15 -1.98 5.30 -3.57
N TYR A 16 -1.18 6.31 -3.28
CA TYR A 16 0.24 6.31 -3.59
C TYR A 16 1.04 6.14 -2.31
N ALA A 17 1.87 5.10 -2.25
CA ALA A 17 2.76 4.84 -1.13
C ALA A 17 4.08 5.64 -1.21
N SER A 18 4.45 6.03 -2.43
CA SER A 18 5.60 6.89 -2.72
C SER A 18 5.30 7.66 -4.00
N VAL A 19 5.82 8.89 -4.09
CA VAL A 19 5.74 9.73 -5.30
C VAL A 19 7.14 9.91 -5.86
N PHE A 20 7.28 9.82 -7.19
CA PHE A 20 8.59 9.88 -7.83
C PHE A 20 9.09 11.29 -8.00
N ASP A 21 10.41 11.44 -7.97
CA ASP A 21 11.12 12.67 -8.33
C ASP A 21 10.75 13.89 -7.46
N ILE A 22 10.18 13.64 -6.29
CA ILE A 22 9.83 14.64 -5.27
C ILE A 22 10.62 14.33 -4.00
N GLU A 23 11.18 15.37 -3.40
CA GLU A 23 11.90 15.28 -2.13
C GLU A 23 10.92 15.02 -0.98
N ASP A 24 11.21 14.00 -0.18
CA ASP A 24 10.48 13.70 1.05
C ASP A 24 11.01 14.52 2.25
N TYR A 25 10.37 14.40 3.41
CA TYR A 25 10.74 15.14 4.61
C TYR A 25 12.09 14.76 5.21
N SER A 26 12.69 13.66 4.77
CA SER A 26 14.07 13.28 5.10
C SER A 26 15.11 13.79 4.08
N GLY A 27 14.64 14.37 2.96
CA GLY A 27 15.45 14.83 1.85
C GLY A 27 15.65 13.78 0.74
N ASP A 28 15.11 12.58 0.90
CA ASP A 28 15.28 11.50 -0.07
C ASP A 28 14.37 11.71 -1.29
N ILE A 29 14.83 11.26 -2.45
CA ILE A 29 14.09 11.25 -3.72
C ILE A 29 14.07 9.81 -4.24
N ILE A 30 12.87 9.25 -4.42
CA ILE A 30 12.69 7.96 -5.10
C ILE A 30 12.59 8.18 -6.61
N ARG A 31 13.39 7.44 -7.38
CA ARG A 31 13.30 7.41 -8.84
C ARG A 31 12.31 6.34 -9.30
N ARG A 32 11.63 6.60 -10.43
CA ARG A 32 10.89 5.57 -11.17
C ARG A 32 11.77 4.35 -11.43
N GLY A 33 11.22 3.15 -11.23
CA GLY A 33 11.92 1.89 -11.42
C GLY A 33 12.60 1.39 -10.15
N ALA A 34 12.67 2.21 -9.09
CA ALA A 34 13.33 1.82 -7.85
C ALA A 34 12.66 0.62 -7.17
N PHE A 35 11.38 0.37 -7.43
CA PHE A 35 10.64 -0.75 -6.84
C PHE A 35 10.59 -2.00 -7.73
N ALA A 36 10.97 -1.89 -9.01
CA ALA A 36 10.71 -2.92 -10.02
C ALA A 36 11.18 -4.33 -9.61
N ASP A 37 12.42 -4.45 -9.12
CA ASP A 37 13.00 -5.75 -8.75
C ASP A 37 12.32 -6.35 -7.50
N SER A 38 11.94 -5.51 -6.54
CA SER A 38 11.19 -5.93 -5.35
C SER A 38 9.80 -6.45 -5.74
N LEU A 39 9.09 -5.73 -6.62
CA LEU A 39 7.76 -6.12 -7.08
C LEU A 39 7.81 -7.41 -7.91
N ALA A 40 8.80 -7.56 -8.79
CA ALA A 40 8.99 -8.77 -9.57
C ALA A 40 9.31 -9.99 -8.69
N THR A 41 10.06 -9.80 -7.62
CA THR A 41 10.49 -10.89 -6.73
C THR A 41 9.41 -11.30 -5.73
N ARG A 42 8.70 -10.33 -5.15
CA ARG A 42 7.78 -10.57 -4.02
C ARG A 42 6.31 -10.62 -4.41
N GLY A 43 5.93 -9.92 -5.49
CA GLY A 43 4.54 -9.60 -5.79
C GLY A 43 3.88 -8.76 -4.69
N ALA A 44 2.62 -8.36 -4.90
CA ALA A 44 1.87 -7.53 -3.94
C ALA A 44 1.73 -8.20 -2.56
N GLY A 45 1.34 -9.48 -2.52
CA GLY A 45 1.16 -10.22 -1.27
C GLY A 45 2.44 -10.49 -0.47
N GLY A 46 3.62 -10.30 -1.08
CA GLY A 46 4.91 -10.39 -0.40
C GLY A 46 5.32 -9.11 0.34
N ILE A 47 4.65 -7.99 0.08
CA ILE A 47 4.86 -6.71 0.75
C ILE A 47 3.85 -6.59 1.90
N ARG A 48 4.31 -6.26 3.11
CA ARG A 48 3.43 -6.21 4.30
C ARG A 48 2.66 -4.91 4.38
N MET A 49 1.40 -4.99 4.83
CA MET A 49 0.60 -3.84 5.22
C MET A 49 0.61 -3.71 6.75
N LEU A 50 1.38 -2.77 7.25
CA LEU A 50 1.56 -2.54 8.69
C LEU A 50 0.89 -1.24 9.13
N PHE A 51 0.82 -1.03 10.44
CA PHE A 51 0.48 0.26 11.03
C PHE A 51 1.70 0.88 11.68
N GLN A 52 2.02 2.13 11.34
CA GLN A 52 3.13 2.90 11.94
C GLN A 52 4.50 2.21 11.91
N HIS A 53 4.78 1.44 10.85
CA HIS A 53 6.02 0.65 10.69
C HIS A 53 6.24 -0.41 11.78
N ASP A 54 5.23 -0.74 12.58
CA ASP A 54 5.32 -1.75 13.62
C ASP A 54 5.09 -3.15 13.02
N ALA A 55 6.15 -3.97 13.04
CA ALA A 55 6.15 -5.33 12.51
C ALA A 55 5.23 -6.28 13.30
N GLU A 56 4.85 -5.93 14.54
CA GLU A 56 3.88 -6.69 15.33
C GLU A 56 2.42 -6.34 15.00
N GLU A 57 2.20 -5.31 14.18
CA GLU A 57 0.87 -4.76 13.88
C GLU A 57 0.52 -4.83 12.37
N PRO A 58 0.47 -6.02 11.76
CA PRO A 58 -0.09 -6.18 10.42
C PRO A 58 -1.60 -5.93 10.44
N VAL A 59 -2.08 -5.10 9.51
CA VAL A 59 -3.47 -4.62 9.50
C VAL A 59 -4.28 -5.03 8.28
N GLY A 60 -3.63 -5.58 7.27
CA GLY A 60 -4.28 -5.92 6.01
C GLY A 60 -3.36 -6.61 5.03
N VAL A 61 -3.77 -6.62 3.77
CA VAL A 61 -2.99 -7.16 2.65
C VAL A 61 -3.10 -6.25 1.43
N TRP A 62 -2.03 -6.17 0.66
CA TRP A 62 -2.01 -5.49 -0.63
C TRP A 62 -2.43 -6.46 -1.73
N ASP A 63 -3.42 -6.04 -2.50
CA ASP A 63 -3.97 -6.82 -3.61
C ASP A 63 -3.25 -6.46 -4.93
N GLU A 64 -2.91 -5.17 -5.10
CA GLU A 64 -2.25 -4.63 -6.29
C GLU A 64 -1.20 -3.60 -5.88
N ILE A 65 -0.01 -3.71 -6.48
CA ILE A 65 1.07 -2.74 -6.34
C ILE A 65 1.76 -2.61 -7.71
N TYR A 66 1.90 -1.39 -8.20
CA TYR A 66 2.63 -1.11 -9.43
C TYR A 66 3.23 0.30 -9.43
N GLU A 67 4.23 0.50 -10.28
CA GLU A 67 4.78 1.83 -10.57
C GLU A 67 4.05 2.44 -11.78
N ASP A 68 3.58 3.68 -11.65
CA ASP A 68 3.06 4.47 -12.77
C ASP A 68 3.81 5.79 -12.92
N GLU A 69 3.38 6.65 -13.84
CA GLU A 69 4.00 7.96 -14.09
C GLU A 69 4.14 8.83 -12.83
N ARG A 70 3.26 8.69 -11.85
CA ARG A 70 3.26 9.49 -10.62
C ARG A 70 4.10 8.87 -9.50
N GLY A 71 4.01 7.55 -9.30
CA GLY A 71 4.55 6.94 -8.09
C GLY A 71 4.34 5.44 -7.98
N LEU A 72 4.53 4.94 -6.76
CA LEU A 72 4.17 3.57 -6.37
C LEU A 72 2.70 3.56 -5.96
N PHE A 73 1.83 3.14 -6.87
CA PHE A 73 0.42 2.94 -6.59
C PHE A 73 0.21 1.63 -5.83
N VAL A 74 -0.73 1.67 -4.88
CA VAL A 74 -1.15 0.51 -4.10
C VAL A 74 -2.66 0.46 -3.99
N ARG A 75 -3.20 -0.76 -3.97
CA ARG A 75 -4.57 -1.06 -3.59
C ARG A 75 -4.58 -2.30 -2.71
N GLY A 76 -5.36 -2.27 -1.65
CA GLY A 76 -5.49 -3.37 -0.71
C GLY A 76 -6.66 -3.21 0.22
N HIS A 77 -6.69 -4.05 1.25
CA HIS A 77 -7.76 -4.01 2.23
C HIS A 77 -7.27 -4.30 3.65
N LEU A 78 -7.87 -3.59 4.61
CA LEU A 78 -7.78 -3.94 6.02
C LEU A 78 -8.71 -5.11 6.30
N THR A 79 -8.22 -6.13 6.99
CA THR A 79 -9.00 -7.35 7.26
C THR A 79 -10.15 -7.12 8.23
N GLY A 80 -10.01 -6.16 9.15
CA GLY A 80 -10.92 -5.91 10.26
C GLY A 80 -10.97 -7.02 11.32
N THR A 81 -10.20 -8.09 11.14
CA THR A 81 -10.23 -9.29 12.00
C THR A 81 -9.39 -9.17 13.27
N THR A 82 -8.45 -8.22 13.32
CA THR A 82 -7.64 -7.94 14.51
C THR A 82 -8.09 -6.61 15.15
N PRO A 83 -7.93 -6.44 16.48
CA PRO A 83 -8.27 -5.18 17.13
C PRO A 83 -7.56 -3.96 16.51
N ARG A 84 -6.29 -4.13 16.11
CA ARG A 84 -5.54 -3.09 15.41
C ARG A 84 -6.11 -2.79 14.04
N SER A 85 -6.38 -3.81 13.22
CA SER A 85 -6.96 -3.62 11.89
C SER A 85 -8.30 -2.88 11.96
N ALA A 86 -9.18 -3.28 12.89
CA ALA A 86 -10.47 -2.63 13.11
C ALA A 86 -10.31 -1.17 13.57
N ALA A 87 -9.40 -0.90 14.51
CA ALA A 87 -9.11 0.45 14.97
C ALA A 87 -8.55 1.34 13.85
N THR A 88 -7.60 0.84 13.05
CA THR A 88 -7.04 1.57 11.91
C THR A 88 -8.13 1.88 10.88
N ALA A 89 -9.01 0.93 10.57
CA ALA A 89 -10.14 1.17 9.67
C ALA A 89 -11.09 2.27 10.19
N ALA A 90 -11.36 2.30 11.50
CA ALA A 90 -12.16 3.37 12.10
C ALA A 90 -11.47 4.74 11.99
N LEU A 91 -10.16 4.82 12.26
CA LEU A 91 -9.39 6.05 12.14
C LEU A 91 -9.36 6.59 10.71
N ILE A 92 -9.27 5.71 9.70
CA ILE A 92 -9.33 6.08 8.28
C ILE A 92 -10.72 6.65 7.93
N ARG A 93 -11.80 5.98 8.36
CA ARG A 93 -13.18 6.44 8.10
C ARG A 93 -13.47 7.82 8.68
N GLU A 94 -12.89 8.13 9.84
CA GLU A 94 -13.00 9.45 10.49
C GLU A 94 -12.01 10.49 9.94
N GLY A 95 -11.16 10.12 8.98
CA GLY A 95 -10.14 11.01 8.41
C GLY A 95 -9.00 11.36 9.36
N ALA A 96 -8.82 10.59 10.44
CA ALA A 96 -7.75 10.80 11.41
C ALA A 96 -6.39 10.22 10.94
N VAL A 97 -6.43 9.30 9.98
CA VAL A 97 -5.24 8.66 9.38
C VAL A 97 -5.50 8.42 7.89
N ASP A 98 -4.64 8.98 7.03
CA ASP A 98 -4.70 8.83 5.57
C ASP A 98 -3.31 8.69 4.92
N GLY A 99 -2.25 8.61 5.72
CA GLY A 99 -0.88 8.55 5.25
C GLY A 99 -0.45 7.15 4.83
N LEU A 100 0.39 7.08 3.79
CA LEU A 100 1.13 5.88 3.42
C LEU A 100 2.63 6.14 3.49
N SER A 101 3.40 5.16 3.95
CA SER A 101 4.86 5.25 4.01
C SER A 101 5.49 3.90 3.68
N ILE A 102 6.66 3.92 3.07
CA ILE A 102 7.38 2.71 2.66
C ILE A 102 8.46 2.33 3.68
N GLY A 103 8.59 1.04 3.95
CA GLY A 103 9.73 0.46 4.65
C GLY A 103 10.55 -0.38 3.71
N PHE A 104 11.82 0.00 3.58
CA PHE A 104 12.73 -0.59 2.61
C PHE A 104 14.17 -0.60 3.12
N ARG A 105 14.99 -1.40 2.45
CA ARG A 105 16.45 -1.30 2.51
C ARG A 105 16.95 -0.70 1.20
N ALA A 106 17.79 0.32 1.25
CA ALA A 106 18.40 0.87 0.04
C ALA A 106 19.34 -0.16 -0.61
N VAL A 107 19.27 -0.30 -1.93
CA VAL A 107 20.15 -1.18 -2.71
C VAL A 107 21.09 -0.36 -3.59
N SER A 108 20.56 0.66 -4.26
CA SER A 108 21.32 1.59 -5.10
C SER A 108 20.91 3.02 -4.83
N GLU A 109 21.87 3.85 -4.41
CA GLU A 109 21.63 5.22 -3.97
C GLU A 109 22.79 6.15 -4.29
N THR A 110 22.50 7.45 -4.42
CA THR A 110 23.49 8.52 -4.51
C THR A 110 23.18 9.59 -3.47
N VAL A 111 24.15 9.89 -2.60
CA VAL A 111 24.02 10.96 -1.60
C VAL A 111 23.97 12.33 -2.29
N ARG A 112 23.01 13.16 -1.92
CA ARG A 112 22.87 14.53 -2.44
C ARG A 112 23.80 15.48 -1.68
N PRO A 113 24.35 16.51 -2.34
CA PRO A 113 25.21 17.50 -1.68
C PRO A 113 24.52 18.25 -0.55
N SER A 114 25.32 18.83 0.35
CA SER A 114 24.87 19.76 1.41
C SER A 114 23.79 19.21 2.35
N GLY A 115 23.72 17.88 2.52
CA GLY A 115 22.78 17.23 3.45
C GLY A 115 21.36 17.05 2.91
N GLY A 116 21.13 17.24 1.60
CA GLY A 116 19.81 17.09 0.98
C GLY A 116 19.36 15.66 0.76
N GLY A 117 19.64 14.72 1.68
CA GLY A 117 19.25 13.31 1.59
C GLY A 117 19.94 12.52 0.47
N ARG A 118 19.22 11.56 -0.13
CA ARG A 118 19.71 10.61 -1.14
C ARG A 118 18.79 10.56 -2.35
N ILE A 119 19.33 10.15 -3.49
CA ILE A 119 18.56 9.73 -4.66
C ILE A 119 18.58 8.21 -4.67
N LEU A 120 17.41 7.59 -4.52
CA LEU A 120 17.24 6.14 -4.46
C LEU A 120 16.78 5.64 -5.84
N THR A 121 17.62 4.83 -6.49
CA THR A 121 17.35 4.25 -7.82
C THR A 121 16.97 2.78 -7.76
N GLU A 122 17.22 2.11 -6.62
CA GLU A 122 16.80 0.74 -6.37
C GLU A 122 16.61 0.54 -4.87
N VAL A 123 15.46 0.00 -4.48
CA VAL A 123 15.15 -0.33 -3.10
C VAL A 123 14.61 -1.74 -2.97
N ASP A 124 14.99 -2.36 -1.87
CA ASP A 124 14.48 -3.62 -1.39
C ASP A 124 13.25 -3.36 -0.51
N LEU A 125 12.07 -3.29 -1.11
CA LEU A 125 10.80 -2.95 -0.47
C LEU A 125 10.27 -4.12 0.34
N TRP A 126 9.99 -3.89 1.62
CA TRP A 126 9.53 -4.93 2.55
C TRP A 126 8.08 -4.72 2.97
N GLU A 127 7.70 -3.46 3.19
CA GLU A 127 6.39 -3.12 3.72
C GLU A 127 5.94 -1.74 3.26
N ILE A 128 4.63 -1.53 3.30
CA ILE A 128 3.98 -0.25 3.12
C ILE A 128 3.01 -0.09 4.28
N SER A 129 3.25 0.92 5.09
CA SER A 129 2.52 1.18 6.32
C SER A 129 1.44 2.24 6.14
N ILE A 130 0.32 2.04 6.83
CA ILE A 130 -0.64 3.09 7.12
C ILE A 130 -0.09 3.91 8.29
N VAL A 131 0.10 5.21 8.09
CA VAL A 131 0.78 6.10 9.04
C VAL A 131 0.02 7.40 9.25
N THR A 132 0.18 8.02 10.42
CA THR A 132 -0.41 9.35 10.67
C THR A 132 0.33 10.44 9.90
N PHE A 133 1.65 10.35 9.82
CA PHE A 133 2.52 11.34 9.19
C PHE A 133 3.48 10.65 8.22
N PRO A 134 3.17 10.64 6.92
CA PRO A 134 4.05 10.06 5.92
C PRO A 134 5.22 10.99 5.62
N MET A 135 6.32 10.43 5.12
CA MET A 135 7.49 11.22 4.73
C MET A 135 7.26 12.06 3.47
N ALA A 136 6.27 11.74 2.64
CA ALA A 136 5.92 12.55 1.47
C ALA A 136 4.46 13.03 1.53
N ASP A 137 4.23 14.30 1.20
CA ASP A 137 2.88 14.89 1.16
C ASP A 137 1.95 14.20 0.15
N GLY A 138 2.50 13.72 -0.96
CA GLY A 138 1.73 13.00 -1.98
C GLY A 138 1.44 11.54 -1.64
N ALA A 139 2.01 11.01 -0.56
CA ALA A 139 1.84 9.62 -0.15
C ALA A 139 0.61 9.48 0.76
N ARG A 140 -0.55 9.31 0.13
CA ARG A 140 -1.87 9.27 0.78
C ARG A 140 -2.72 8.13 0.22
N LEU A 141 -3.64 7.67 1.05
CA LEU A 141 -4.69 6.72 0.70
C LEU A 141 -6.07 7.38 0.68
N ASP A 142 -6.98 6.79 -0.09
CA ASP A 142 -8.40 7.04 -0.07
C ASP A 142 -9.16 5.73 0.17
N ILE A 143 -10.37 5.83 0.72
CA ILE A 143 -11.32 4.70 0.76
C ILE A 143 -11.88 4.51 -0.66
N VAL A 144 -11.84 3.28 -1.15
CA VAL A 144 -12.32 2.92 -2.49
C VAL A 144 -13.39 1.83 -2.41
N PRO A 145 -14.24 1.68 -3.43
CA PRO A 145 -15.11 0.51 -3.53
C PRO A 145 -14.29 -0.79 -3.60
N PRO A 146 -14.85 -1.93 -3.18
CA PRO A 146 -14.23 -3.24 -3.42
C PRO A 146 -13.89 -3.45 -4.89
N ALA A 147 -12.79 -4.16 -5.14
CA ALA A 147 -12.43 -4.53 -6.50
C ALA A 147 -13.57 -5.37 -7.07
N ALA A 148 -13.92 -5.12 -8.34
CA ALA A 148 -14.86 -6.00 -9.01
C ALA A 148 -14.32 -7.43 -8.96
N PRO A 149 -15.17 -8.45 -8.74
CA PRO A 149 -14.72 -9.83 -8.84
C PRO A 149 -14.08 -10.02 -10.22
N ALA A 150 -12.96 -10.73 -10.27
CA ALA A 150 -12.37 -11.13 -11.55
C ALA A 150 -13.47 -11.78 -12.39
N ALA A 151 -13.62 -11.35 -13.64
CA ALA A 151 -14.59 -11.97 -14.53
C ALA A 151 -14.27 -13.47 -14.59
N GLU A 152 -15.24 -14.31 -14.18
CA GLU A 152 -15.11 -15.75 -14.30
C GLU A 152 -14.76 -16.07 -15.77
N PRO A 153 -13.76 -16.93 -16.02
CA PRO A 153 -13.45 -17.33 -17.38
C PRO A 153 -14.70 -17.94 -18.02
N VAL A 154 -15.08 -17.36 -19.17
CA VAL A 154 -16.33 -17.65 -19.92
C VAL A 154 -16.44 -19.13 -20.33
N GLU A 155 -15.35 -19.89 -20.22
CA GLU A 155 -15.28 -21.33 -20.50
C GLU A 155 -16.19 -22.17 -19.58
N ALA A 156 -16.40 -21.78 -18.33
CA ALA A 156 -17.23 -22.55 -17.38
C ALA A 156 -18.74 -22.54 -17.71
N PHE A 157 -19.21 -21.61 -18.55
CA PHE A 157 -20.63 -21.51 -18.92
C PHE A 157 -21.02 -22.48 -20.06
N LEU A 158 -20.07 -22.86 -20.92
CA LEU A 158 -20.36 -23.72 -22.08
C LEU A 158 -20.48 -25.21 -21.69
N ASP A 159 -19.74 -25.67 -20.68
CA ASP A 159 -19.82 -27.05 -20.20
C ASP A 159 -21.13 -27.36 -19.46
N THR A 160 -21.83 -26.34 -18.95
CA THR A 160 -23.13 -26.51 -18.28
C THR A 160 -24.32 -26.45 -19.24
N VAL A 161 -24.17 -25.84 -20.41
CA VAL A 161 -25.25 -25.66 -21.40
C VAL A 161 -25.21 -26.73 -22.51
N LEU A 162 -24.09 -27.42 -22.67
CA LEU A 162 -23.91 -28.50 -23.67
C LEU A 162 -23.90 -29.91 -23.06
N ALA A 163 -24.18 -30.06 -21.76
CA ALA A 163 -24.33 -31.34 -21.07
C ALA A 163 -25.79 -31.82 -20.97
#